data_AF-A0A4Q2Z508-F1
#
_entry.id   AF-A0A4Q2Z508-F1
#
_cell.length_a   1.000
_cell.length_b   1.000
_cell.length_c   1.000
_cell.angle_alpha   90.00
_cell.angle_beta   90.00
_cell.angle_gamma   90.00
#
_symmetry.space_group_name_H-M   'P 1'
#
loop_
_entity.id
_entity.type
_entity.pdbx_description
1 polymer ?
#
loop_
_entity_poly.entity_id
_entity_poly.type
_entity_poly.pdbx_seq_one_letter_code
_entity_poly.pdbx_strand_id
1 'polypeptide(L)'
;CALAAEAAGVRDAVLASLDASWREESWAARFDYNLDRMLAHGTRRAAEMEEVVKTLETLGIGATMTRGTVERQRMLGALTGAVPVGLNAKLGLLLSRQRDHAA
;
A
#
# COMPACT_ATOMS: atom_id res chain seq x y z
N CYS A 1 -6.54 -1.55 2.67
CA CYS A 1 -7.58 -1.05 3.60
C CYS A 1 -7.64 0.48 3.64
N ALA A 2 -6.56 1.21 3.95
CA ALA A 2 -6.59 2.69 4.05
C ALA A 2 -7.28 3.40 2.87
N LEU A 3 -6.91 3.06 1.63
CA LEU A 3 -7.52 3.64 0.42
C LEU A 3 -9.02 3.35 0.31
N ALA A 4 -9.45 2.13 0.64
CA ALA A 4 -10.85 1.74 0.62
C ALA A 4 -11.64 2.42 1.74
N ALA A 5 -11.04 2.54 2.93
CA ALA A 5 -11.66 3.22 4.06
C ALA A 5 -11.84 4.72 3.79
N GLU A 6 -10.87 5.36 3.12
CA GLU A 6 -11.00 6.73 2.64
C GLU A 6 -12.11 6.87 1.59
N ALA A 7 -12.11 6.00 0.57
CA ALA A 7 -13.15 6.01 -0.47
C ALA A 7 -14.56 5.81 0.09
N ALA A 8 -14.69 5.02 1.15
CA ALA A 8 -15.96 4.75 1.83
C ALA A 8 -16.31 5.78 2.93
N GLY A 9 -15.46 6.78 3.19
CA GLY A 9 -15.71 7.81 4.22
C GLY A 9 -15.64 7.29 5.66
N VAL A 10 -15.00 6.15 5.90
CA VAL A 10 -14.93 5.48 7.22
C VAL A 10 -13.50 5.38 7.76
N ARG A 11 -12.55 6.12 7.18
CA ARG A 11 -11.13 6.06 7.55
C ARG A 11 -10.91 6.22 9.05
N ASP A 12 -11.50 7.24 9.65
CA ASP A 12 -11.22 7.58 11.05
C ASP A 12 -11.71 6.48 12.01
N ALA A 13 -12.87 5.86 11.71
CA ALA A 13 -13.36 4.71 12.46
C ALA A 13 -12.45 3.47 12.30
N VAL A 14 -11.95 3.23 11.08
CA VAL A 14 -11.02 2.12 10.81
C VAL A 14 -9.68 2.35 11.54
N LEU A 15 -9.14 3.56 11.50
CA LEU A 15 -7.91 3.92 12.21
C LEU A 15 -8.07 3.72 13.72
N ALA A 16 -9.16 4.25 14.31
CA ALA A 16 -9.45 4.08 15.72
C ALA A 16 -9.53 2.60 16.14
N SER A 17 -10.17 1.75 15.32
CA SER A 17 -10.25 0.31 15.58
C SER A 17 -8.89 -0.38 15.52
N LEU A 18 -8.04 0.00 14.57
CA LEU A 18 -6.72 -0.58 14.39
C LEU A 18 -5.75 -0.14 15.51
N ASP A 19 -5.79 1.13 15.89
CA ASP A 19 -5.00 1.70 17.00
C ASP A 19 -5.42 1.12 18.35
N ALA A 20 -6.70 0.79 18.55
CA ALA A 20 -7.14 0.10 19.76
C ALA A 20 -6.50 -1.30 19.92
N SER A 21 -6.08 -1.92 18.81
CA SER A 21 -5.53 -3.28 18.76
C SER A 21 -3.99 -3.34 18.68
N TRP A 22 -3.32 -2.20 18.50
CA TRP A 22 -1.87 -2.12 18.28
C TRP A 22 -1.28 -0.87 18.95
N ARG A 23 -0.21 -0.99 19.75
CA ARG A 23 0.20 0.08 20.69
C ARG A 23 1.57 0.72 20.45
N GLU A 24 2.38 0.23 19.50
CA GLU A 24 3.73 0.77 19.30
C GLU A 24 3.74 2.07 18.47
N GLU A 25 2.89 2.15 17.46
CA GLU A 25 2.84 3.26 16.51
C GLU A 25 1.40 3.41 16.00
N SER A 26 0.95 4.64 15.71
CA SER A 26 -0.37 4.85 15.11
C SER A 26 -0.43 4.25 13.71
N TRP A 27 -1.58 3.68 13.37
CA TRP A 27 -1.85 3.15 12.04
C TRP A 27 -1.85 4.24 10.97
N ALA A 28 -2.17 5.48 11.34
CA ALA A 28 -2.02 6.62 10.44
C ALA A 28 -0.56 6.82 10.02
N ALA A 29 0.38 6.86 10.98
CA ALA A 29 1.81 6.97 10.69
C ALA A 29 2.31 5.76 9.90
N ARG A 30 1.87 4.56 10.26
CA ARG A 30 2.26 3.33 9.56
C ARG A 30 1.74 3.27 8.12
N PHE A 31 0.50 3.71 7.86
CA PHE A 31 -0.01 3.82 6.49
C PHE A 31 0.76 4.87 5.70
N ASP A 32 1.07 6.01 6.32
CA ASP A 32 1.83 7.08 5.69
C ASP A 32 3.21 6.59 5.23
N TYR A 33 3.93 5.94 6.14
CA TYR A 33 5.25 5.35 5.91
C TYR A 33 5.22 4.26 4.84
N ASN A 34 4.25 3.34 4.90
CA ASN A 34 4.18 2.27 3.91
C ASN A 34 3.84 2.81 2.51
N LEU A 35 2.98 3.82 2.41
CA LEU A 35 2.69 4.48 1.14
C LEU A 35 3.92 5.24 0.60
N ASP A 36 4.71 5.90 1.46
CA ASP A 36 5.98 6.51 1.03
C ASP A 36 6.89 5.51 0.34
N ARG A 37 7.12 4.38 1.00
CA ARG A 37 8.03 3.34 0.49
C ARG A 37 7.54 2.75 -0.82
N MET A 38 6.22 2.58 -0.98
CA MET A 38 5.64 2.04 -2.22
C MET A 38 5.62 3.07 -3.35
N LEU A 39 5.35 4.35 -3.07
CA LEU A 39 5.37 5.40 -4.09
C LEU A 39 6.80 5.72 -4.53
N ALA A 40 7.74 5.82 -3.59
CA ALA A 40 9.13 6.17 -3.90
C ALA A 40 9.93 5.01 -4.52
N HIS A 41 9.63 3.77 -4.13
CA HIS A 41 10.47 2.61 -4.44
C HIS A 41 9.69 1.39 -4.92
N GLY A 42 8.40 1.54 -5.27
CA GLY A 42 7.51 0.43 -5.60
C GLY A 42 8.02 -0.50 -6.69
N THR A 43 8.65 0.04 -7.74
CA THR A 43 9.21 -0.77 -8.84
C THR A 43 10.30 -1.72 -8.35
N ARG A 44 11.25 -1.22 -7.55
CA ARG A 44 12.32 -2.04 -6.98
C ARG A 44 11.78 -3.04 -5.96
N ARG A 45 10.90 -2.58 -5.07
CA ARG A 45 10.30 -3.43 -4.04
C ARG A 45 9.46 -4.56 -4.65
N ALA A 46 8.73 -4.29 -5.73
CA ALA A 46 8.01 -5.31 -6.46
C ALA A 46 8.94 -6.39 -7.01
N ALA A 47 10.08 -6.00 -7.61
CA ALA A 47 11.08 -6.96 -8.08
C ALA A 47 11.70 -7.79 -6.93
N GLU A 48 11.98 -7.17 -5.78
CA GLU A 48 12.43 -7.89 -4.58
C GLU A 48 11.39 -8.92 -4.13
N MET A 49 10.09 -8.55 -4.13
CA MET A 49 9.01 -9.45 -3.75
C MET A 49 8.76 -10.56 -4.79
N GLU A 50 9.09 -10.35 -6.08
CA GLU A 50 9.07 -11.41 -7.10
C GLU A 50 10.11 -12.51 -6.81
N GLU A 51 11.28 -12.15 -6.29
CA GLU A 51 12.25 -13.14 -5.81
C GLU A 51 11.72 -13.89 -4.58
N VAL A 52 11.02 -13.21 -3.67
CA VAL A 52 10.34 -13.85 -2.53
C VAL A 52 9.27 -14.85 -3.01
N VAL A 53 8.51 -14.51 -4.07
CA VAL A 53 7.56 -15.47 -4.69
C VAL A 53 8.29 -16.74 -5.11
N LYS A 54 9.39 -16.61 -5.87
CA LYS A 54 10.18 -17.77 -6.33
C LYS A 54 10.70 -18.60 -5.16
N THR A 55 11.19 -17.96 -4.09
CA THR A 55 11.64 -18.67 -2.88
C THR A 55 10.50 -19.47 -2.25
N LEU A 56 9.34 -18.87 -2.04
CA LEU A 56 8.20 -19.53 -1.40
C LEU A 56 7.66 -20.70 -2.23
N GLU A 57 7.67 -20.57 -3.56
CA GLU A 57 7.25 -21.66 -4.46
C GLU A 57 8.26 -22.80 -4.49
N THR A 58 9.56 -22.48 -4.47
CA THR A 58 10.62 -23.49 -4.37
C THR A 58 10.51 -24.31 -3.08
N LEU A 59 10.08 -23.67 -1.98
CA LEU A 59 9.86 -24.32 -0.68
C LEU A 59 8.50 -25.03 -0.55
N GLY A 60 7.62 -24.94 -1.55
CA GLY A 60 6.28 -25.56 -1.50
C GLY A 60 5.29 -24.90 -0.53
N ILE A 61 5.56 -23.66 -0.08
CA ILE A 61 4.72 -22.94 0.90
C ILE A 61 3.54 -22.23 0.22
N GLY A 62 3.69 -21.87 -1.06
CA GLY A 62 2.73 -21.03 -1.79
C GLY A 62 2.92 -19.53 -1.52
N ALA A 63 2.53 -18.70 -2.48
CA ALA A 63 2.92 -17.29 -2.51
C ALA A 63 1.74 -16.30 -2.71
N THR A 64 0.51 -16.70 -2.40
CA THR A 64 -0.70 -15.89 -2.69
C THR A 64 -0.63 -14.45 -2.15
N MET A 65 -0.28 -14.29 -0.87
CA MET A 65 -0.16 -12.96 -0.25
C MET A 65 0.99 -12.13 -0.85
N THR A 66 2.09 -12.80 -1.17
CA THR A 66 3.29 -12.20 -1.77
C THR A 66 3.01 -11.68 -3.18
N ARG A 67 2.28 -12.45 -4.00
CA ARG A 67 1.85 -12.04 -5.35
C ARG A 67 0.99 -10.77 -5.31
N GLY A 68 0.02 -10.70 -4.41
CA GLY A 68 -0.76 -9.47 -4.21
C GLY A 68 0.10 -8.27 -3.75
N THR A 69 1.16 -8.53 -2.98
CA THR A 69 2.13 -7.49 -2.60
C THR A 69 2.94 -6.99 -3.78
N VAL A 70 3.42 -7.89 -4.66
CA VAL A 70 4.12 -7.55 -5.91
C VAL A 70 3.26 -6.62 -6.76
N GLU A 71 2.02 -7.03 -7.03
CA GLU A 71 1.08 -6.26 -7.85
C GLU A 71 0.87 -4.86 -7.28
N ARG A 72 0.58 -4.77 -5.97
CA ARG A 72 0.33 -3.48 -5.33
C ARG A 72 1.54 -2.55 -5.37
N GLN A 73 2.73 -3.07 -5.10
CA GLN A 73 3.96 -2.26 -5.12
C GLN A 73 4.31 -1.82 -6.54
N ARG A 74 4.14 -2.69 -7.54
CA ARG A 74 4.35 -2.36 -8.95
C ARG A 74 3.40 -1.26 -9.42
N MET A 75 2.11 -1.38 -9.10
CA MET A 75 1.12 -0.37 -9.45
C MET A 75 1.47 1.01 -8.88
N LEU A 76 1.87 1.07 -7.60
CA LEU A 76 2.23 2.34 -6.97
C LEU A 76 3.56 2.89 -7.46
N GLY A 77 4.55 2.02 -7.71
CA GLY A 77 5.85 2.41 -8.25
C GLY A 77 5.83 2.88 -9.70
N ALA A 78 4.79 2.52 -10.47
CA ALA A 78 4.57 3.00 -11.82
C ALA A 78 4.04 4.46 -11.87
N LEU A 79 3.59 5.00 -10.73
CA LEU A 79 3.17 6.40 -10.64
C LEU A 79 4.40 7.31 -10.68
N THR A 80 4.45 8.20 -11.67
CA THR A 80 5.53 9.17 -11.82
C THR A 80 5.24 10.44 -11.02
N GLY A 81 6.26 11.02 -10.39
CA GLY A 81 6.18 12.32 -9.73
C GLY A 81 6.79 12.31 -8.34
N ALA A 82 6.77 13.47 -7.68
CA ALA A 82 7.18 13.57 -6.28
C ALA A 82 6.16 12.86 -5.37
N VAL A 83 6.65 12.16 -4.35
CA VAL A 83 5.80 11.55 -3.34
C VAL A 83 5.19 12.66 -2.46
N PRO A 84 3.85 12.76 -2.37
CA PRO A 84 3.22 13.77 -1.53
C PRO A 84 3.56 13.54 -0.05
N VAL A 85 3.69 14.61 0.73
CA VAL A 85 3.95 14.51 2.18
C VAL A 85 2.64 14.27 2.93
N GLY A 86 2.64 13.25 3.79
CA GLY A 86 1.52 12.93 4.68
C GLY A 86 0.39 12.09 4.05
N LEU A 87 -0.33 11.39 4.93
CA LEU A 87 -1.26 10.34 4.53
C LEU A 87 -2.41 10.88 3.66
N ASN A 88 -2.99 12.01 4.05
CA ASN A 88 -4.10 12.63 3.33
C ASN A 88 -3.75 12.94 1.87
N ALA A 89 -2.58 13.53 1.63
CA ALA A 89 -2.15 13.91 0.30
C ALA A 89 -1.89 12.67 -0.59
N LYS A 90 -1.28 11.62 -0.02
CA LYS A 90 -1.06 10.35 -0.70
C LYS A 90 -2.38 9.65 -1.04
N LEU A 91 -3.34 9.62 -0.13
CA LEU A 91 -4.66 9.04 -0.38
C LEU A 91 -5.42 9.82 -1.46
N GLY A 92 -5.37 11.16 -1.42
CA GLY A 92 -5.97 12.01 -2.45
C GLY A 92 -5.41 11.74 -3.85
N LEU A 93 -4.07 11.63 -3.97
CA LEU A 93 -3.41 11.24 -5.22
C LEU A 93 -3.87 9.87 -5.72
N LEU A 94 -3.95 8.87 -4.83
CA LEU A 94 -4.30 7.50 -5.24
C LEU A 94 -5.77 7.38 -5.64
N LEU A 95 -6.68 8.09 -4.97
CA LEU A 95 -8.10 8.09 -5.30
C LEU A 95 -8.41 8.83 -6.60
N SER A 96 -7.68 9.91 -6.92
CA SER A 96 -7.86 10.58 -8.22
C SER A 96 -7.49 9.66 -9.37
N ARG A 97 -6.34 8.98 -9.28
CA ARG A 97 -5.89 8.03 -10.30
C ARG A 97 -6.82 6.83 -10.45
N GLN A 98 -7.41 6.31 -9.37
CA GLN A 98 -8.39 5.21 -9.48
C GLN A 98 -9.65 5.61 -10.25
N ARG A 99 -10.11 6.86 -10.11
CA ARG A 99 -11.26 7.35 -10.89
C ARG A 99 -10.92 7.46 -12.37
N ASP A 100 -9.70 7.90 -12.71
CA ASP A 100 -9.24 8.02 -14.10
C ASP A 100 -9.16 6.66 -14.81
N HIS A 101 -8.88 5.58 -14.08
CA HIS A 101 -8.84 4.21 -14.64
C HIS A 101 -10.22 3.54 -14.75
N ALA A 102 -11.26 4.09 -14.12
CA ALA A 102 -12.61 3.55 -14.13
C ALA A 102 -13.56 4.26 -15.13
N ALA A 103 -13.12 5.36 -15.72
CA ALA A 103 -13.82 6.13 -16.75
C ALA A 103 -13.33 5.74 -18.16
#